data_AF-A0A8H5ZJ10-F1
#
_entry.id   AF-A0A8H5ZJ10-F1
#
_cell.length_a   1.000
_cell.length_b   1.000
_cell.length_c   1.000
_cell.angle_alpha   90.00
_cell.angle_beta   90.00
_cell.angle_gamma   90.00
#
_symmetry.space_group_name_H-M   'P 1'
#
loop_
_entity.id
_entity.type
_entity.pdbx_description
1 polymer ?
#
loop_
_entity_poly.entity_id
_entity_poly.type
_entity_poly.pdbx_seq_one_letter_code
_entity_poly.pdbx_strand_id
1 'polypeptide(L)'
;MRQVLHSQCFCRSEKGATMQVLDATSLAERLRWEDQDYWLHLEAETPFDKYPAKQHARRVQEKMGIEHGLIYLPGQPARNNEDSDMPAPFRQRRYFYYLSGCVAPKSLTASFMC
;
A
#
# COMPACT_ATOMS: atom_id res chain seq x y z
N MET A 1 22.94 -52.24 -26.25
CA MET A 1 23.12 -51.03 -27.08
C MET A 1 23.86 -50.00 -26.26
N ARG A 2 25.11 -49.70 -26.65
CA ARG A 2 26.00 -48.72 -26.02
C ARG A 2 25.66 -47.32 -26.53
N GLN A 3 25.52 -46.34 -25.64
CA GLN A 3 25.91 -44.94 -25.94
C GLN A 3 26.50 -44.33 -24.65
N VAL A 4 27.84 -44.40 -24.52
CA VAL A 4 28.83 -43.32 -24.70
C VAL A 4 29.00 -42.48 -23.42
N LEU A 5 29.95 -42.89 -22.58
CA LEU A 5 30.65 -42.04 -21.63
C LEU A 5 31.53 -41.06 -22.41
N HIS A 6 31.31 -39.76 -22.24
CA HIS A 6 32.35 -38.76 -22.46
C HIS A 6 32.81 -38.24 -21.11
N SER A 7 33.92 -38.81 -20.67
CA SER A 7 34.85 -38.20 -19.72
C SER A 7 35.39 -36.91 -20.32
N GLN A 8 35.11 -35.77 -19.71
CA GLN A 8 36.04 -34.65 -19.78
C GLN A 8 36.28 -34.15 -18.36
N CYS A 9 37.55 -34.22 -17.98
CA CYS A 9 38.10 -33.65 -16.76
C CYS A 9 37.71 -32.16 -16.71
N PHE A 10 36.90 -31.79 -15.73
CA PHE A 10 36.73 -30.39 -15.38
C PHE A 10 37.96 -29.95 -14.58
N CYS A 11 38.98 -29.47 -15.27
CA CYS A 11 40.13 -28.83 -14.65
C CYS A 11 39.65 -27.63 -13.82
N ARG A 12 39.86 -27.70 -12.50
CA ARG A 12 39.85 -26.56 -11.60
C ARG A 12 40.73 -25.45 -12.21
N SER A 13 40.12 -24.33 -12.59
CA SER A 13 40.84 -23.08 -12.78
C SER A 13 40.48 -22.19 -11.61
N GLU A 14 41.38 -22.14 -10.63
CA GLU A 14 41.40 -21.13 -9.58
C GLU A 14 41.62 -19.77 -10.25
N LYS A 15 40.53 -19.10 -10.63
CA LYS A 15 40.59 -17.69 -11.02
C LYS A 15 40.49 -16.88 -9.73
N GLY A 16 41.66 -16.51 -9.21
CA GLY A 16 41.80 -15.57 -8.11
C GLY A 16 40.93 -14.34 -8.35
N ALA A 17 40.17 -13.96 -7.32
CA ALA A 17 39.37 -12.76 -7.31
C ALA A 17 40.30 -11.55 -7.48
N THR A 18 40.40 -11.05 -8.71
CA THR A 18 40.91 -9.71 -8.95
C THR A 18 39.83 -8.75 -8.44
N MET A 19 40.17 -7.97 -7.42
CA MET A 19 39.35 -6.86 -6.96
C MET A 19 39.19 -5.92 -8.15
N GLN A 20 38.04 -5.97 -8.80
CA GLN A 20 37.76 -5.11 -9.94
C GLN A 20 37.69 -3.68 -9.42
N VAL A 21 38.59 -2.84 -9.89
CA VAL A 21 38.51 -1.39 -9.71
C VAL A 21 37.14 -0.97 -10.23
N LEU A 22 36.30 -0.45 -9.34
CA LEU A 22 35.01 0.13 -9.72
C LEU A 22 35.33 1.42 -10.48
N ASP A 23 35.36 1.34 -11.81
CA ASP A 23 35.42 2.52 -12.67
C ASP A 23 34.15 3.36 -12.47
N ALA A 24 34.28 4.67 -12.32
CA ALA A 24 33.14 5.58 -12.06
C ALA A 24 32.06 5.46 -13.15
N THR A 25 32.48 5.15 -14.38
CA THR A 25 31.60 4.88 -15.52
C THR A 25 30.76 3.60 -15.34
N SER A 26 31.33 2.56 -14.71
CA SER A 26 30.66 1.29 -14.43
C SER A 26 29.59 1.40 -13.34
N LEU A 27 29.74 2.34 -12.40
CA LEU A 27 28.75 2.62 -11.38
C LEU A 27 27.51 3.26 -11.98
N ALA A 28 27.68 4.22 -12.89
CA ALA A 28 26.58 4.87 -13.62
C ALA A 28 25.76 3.87 -14.45
N GLU A 29 26.42 2.83 -14.97
CA GLU A 29 25.80 1.76 -15.74
C GLU A 29 24.99 0.79 -14.86
N ARG A 30 25.42 0.54 -13.62
CA ARG A 30 24.71 -0.28 -12.62
C ARG A 30 23.63 0.49 -11.87
N LEU A 31 23.75 1.82 -11.78
CA LEU A 31 22.76 2.74 -11.23
C LEU A 31 21.74 3.20 -12.28
N ARG A 32 21.78 2.63 -13.50
CA ARG A 32 20.66 2.75 -14.44
C ARG A 32 19.47 2.08 -13.76
N TRP A 33 18.63 2.88 -13.10
CA TRP A 33 17.28 2.47 -12.75
C TRP A 33 16.57 2.17 -14.07
N GLU A 34 16.57 0.91 -14.46
CA GLU A 34 15.60 0.40 -15.41
C GLU A 34 14.23 0.50 -14.73
N ASP A 35 13.26 1.08 -15.44
CA ASP A 35 11.87 1.16 -14.99
C ASP A 35 11.32 -0.27 -15.04
N GLN A 36 11.55 -1.01 -13.97
CA GLN A 36 11.14 -2.41 -13.88
C GLN A 36 9.66 -2.42 -13.50
N ASP A 37 8.83 -2.93 -14.41
CA ASP A 37 7.40 -3.12 -14.17
C ASP A 37 7.20 -4.24 -13.13
N TYR A 38 7.02 -3.86 -11.86
CA TYR A 38 6.72 -4.80 -10.79
C TYR A 38 5.22 -5.08 -10.75
N TRP A 39 4.86 -6.33 -11.04
CA TRP A 39 3.50 -6.85 -10.85
C TRP A 39 3.42 -7.56 -9.50
N LEU A 40 2.74 -6.94 -8.54
CA LEU A 40 2.53 -7.52 -7.22
C LEU A 40 1.17 -8.24 -7.17
N HIS A 41 1.18 -9.57 -7.15
CA HIS A 41 -0.01 -10.37 -6.90
C HIS A 41 -0.19 -10.58 -5.40
N LEU A 42 -1.23 -9.99 -4.84
CA LEU A 42 -1.62 -10.16 -3.44
C LEU A 42 -2.84 -11.07 -3.38
N GLU A 43 -2.65 -12.30 -2.92
CA GLU A 43 -3.74 -13.23 -2.64
C GLU A 43 -4.11 -13.15 -1.16
N ALA A 44 -5.38 -12.93 -0.87
CA ALA A 44 -5.90 -12.98 0.49
C ALA A 44 -6.74 -14.25 0.66
N GLU A 45 -6.43 -15.00 1.71
CA GLU A 45 -7.07 -16.27 2.06
C GLU A 45 -8.53 -16.09 2.51
N THR A 46 -8.91 -14.86 2.87
CA THR A 46 -10.27 -14.48 3.26
C THR A 46 -10.84 -13.42 2.32
N PRO A 47 -12.16 -13.44 2.05
CA PRO A 47 -12.80 -12.34 1.35
C PRO A 47 -12.50 -11.04 2.10
N PHE A 48 -11.88 -10.06 1.43
CA PHE A 48 -11.74 -8.72 1.98
C PHE A 48 -13.14 -8.13 2.15
N ASP A 49 -13.69 -8.26 3.36
CA ASP A 49 -14.98 -7.68 3.72
C ASP A 49 -14.80 -6.17 3.96
N LYS A 50 -14.50 -5.47 2.87
CA LYS A 50 -14.19 -4.06 2.87
C LYS A 50 -15.48 -3.28 2.87
N TYR A 51 -15.65 -2.42 3.87
CA TYR A 51 -16.81 -1.56 3.99
C TYR A 51 -17.05 -0.73 2.69
N PRO A 52 -18.29 -0.67 2.15
CA PRO A 52 -18.60 -0.08 0.84
C PRO A 52 -18.64 1.48 0.84
N ALA A 53 -17.68 2.11 1.50
CA ALA A 53 -17.55 3.58 1.63
C ALA A 53 -17.62 4.31 0.28
N LYS A 54 -16.92 3.79 -0.75
CA LYS A 54 -16.91 4.38 -2.10
C LYS A 54 -18.29 4.41 -2.75
N GLN A 55 -19.08 3.34 -2.56
CA GLN A 55 -20.43 3.26 -3.11
C GLN A 55 -21.36 4.25 -2.40
N HIS A 56 -21.20 4.42 -1.08
CA HIS A 56 -21.95 5.41 -0.32
C HIS A 56 -21.63 6.84 -0.76
N ALA A 57 -20.36 7.18 -0.96
CA ALA A 57 -19.95 8.49 -1.48
C ALA A 57 -20.57 8.79 -2.86
N ARG A 58 -20.53 7.82 -3.79
CA ARG A 58 -21.13 7.97 -5.12
C ARG A 58 -22.65 8.18 -5.07
N ARG A 59 -23.37 7.45 -4.21
CA ARG A 59 -24.82 7.65 -4.04
C ARG A 59 -25.14 9.03 -3.46
N VAL A 60 -24.29 9.57 -2.60
CA VAL A 60 -24.45 10.92 -2.06
C VAL A 60 -24.22 11.97 -3.16
N GLN A 61 -23.20 11.80 -4.01
CA GLN A 61 -22.99 12.64 -5.20
C GLN A 61 -24.23 12.65 -6.11
N GLU A 62 -24.71 11.47 -6.50
CA GLU A 62 -25.89 11.30 -7.36
C GLU A 62 -27.13 11.96 -6.75
N LYS A 63 -27.28 11.92 -5.42
CA LYS A 63 -28.42 12.54 -4.72
C LYS A 63 -28.32 14.06 -4.62
N MET A 64 -27.11 14.61 -4.58
CA MET A 64 -26.89 16.06 -4.54
C MET A 64 -26.99 16.70 -5.93
N GLY A 65 -26.76 15.94 -7.01
CA GLY A 65 -26.82 16.46 -8.38
C GLY A 65 -25.71 17.45 -8.69
N ILE A 66 -24.57 17.34 -8.00
CA ILE A 66 -23.39 18.21 -8.16
C ILE A 66 -22.31 17.41 -8.87
N GLU A 67 -21.79 17.92 -9.98
CA GLU A 67 -20.69 17.29 -10.72
C GLU A 67 -19.35 17.47 -10.02
N HIS A 68 -19.09 18.67 -9.46
CA HIS A 68 -17.87 18.99 -8.75
C HIS A 68 -18.16 19.72 -7.44
N GLY A 69 -17.64 19.18 -6.34
CA GLY A 69 -17.84 19.75 -5.02
C GLY A 69 -17.02 19.03 -3.96
N LEU A 70 -16.88 19.70 -2.80
CA LEU A 70 -16.20 19.15 -1.63
C LEU A 70 -17.22 18.92 -0.52
N ILE A 71 -17.37 17.67 -0.11
CA ILE A 71 -18.16 17.32 1.07
C ILE A 71 -17.22 17.31 2.27
N TYR A 72 -17.46 18.22 3.23
CA TYR A 72 -16.74 18.29 4.49
C TYR A 72 -17.56 17.64 5.61
N LEU A 73 -17.05 16.53 6.16
CA LEU A 73 -17.58 15.93 7.37
C LEU A 73 -16.50 15.82 8.45
N PRO A 74 -16.69 16.46 9.62
CA PRO A 74 -15.77 16.30 10.73
C PRO A 74 -15.97 14.93 11.40
N GLY A 75 -14.86 14.29 11.77
CA GLY A 75 -14.87 13.08 12.60
C GLY A 75 -15.15 13.38 14.07
N GLN A 76 -15.34 12.34 14.87
CA GLN A 76 -15.42 12.40 16.32
C GLN A 76 -13.99 12.43 16.89
N PRO A 77 -13.61 13.46 17.66
CA PRO A 77 -12.36 13.43 18.42
C PRO A 77 -12.47 12.45 19.59
N ALA A 78 -11.34 11.83 19.94
CA ALA A 78 -11.22 11.11 21.22
C ALA A 78 -11.32 12.10 22.38
N ARG A 79 -11.97 11.68 23.47
CA ARG A 79 -12.10 12.47 24.70
C ARG A 79 -11.80 11.59 25.91
N ASN A 80 -11.29 12.22 26.96
CA ASN A 80 -11.17 11.58 28.26
C ASN A 80 -12.46 11.80 29.06
N ASN A 81 -12.61 11.06 30.16
CA ASN A 81 -13.68 11.32 31.11
C ASN A 81 -13.43 12.66 31.82
N GLU A 82 -14.50 13.35 32.25
CA GLU A 82 -14.44 14.75 32.70
C GLU A 82 -13.46 15.00 33.86
N ASP A 83 -13.26 14.01 34.74
CA ASP A 83 -12.34 14.09 35.90
C ASP A 83 -11.34 12.93 35.96
N SER A 84 -11.03 12.28 34.84
CA SER A 84 -10.11 11.14 34.82
C SER A 84 -9.29 11.10 33.53
N ASP A 85 -8.00 10.84 33.66
CA ASP A 85 -7.08 10.61 32.53
C ASP A 85 -7.41 9.36 31.71
N MET A 86 -8.42 8.59 32.13
CA MET A 86 -8.91 7.44 31.39
C MET A 86 -9.72 7.86 30.14
N PRO A 87 -9.46 7.24 28.97
CA PRO A 87 -10.20 7.52 27.75
C PRO A 87 -11.67 7.10 27.88
N ALA A 88 -12.57 7.93 27.37
CA ALA A 88 -13.98 7.58 27.26
C ALA A 88 -14.20 6.57 26.12
N PRO A 89 -15.25 5.73 26.18
CA PRO A 89 -15.61 4.85 25.07
C PRO A 89 -15.79 5.63 23.77
N PHE A 90 -15.00 5.27 22.75
CA PHE A 90 -15.00 5.97 21.47
C PHE A 90 -16.08 5.41 20.53
N ARG A 91 -16.87 6.32 19.94
CA ARG A 91 -17.76 6.00 18.83
C ARG A 91 -17.68 7.09 17.77
N GLN A 92 -17.36 6.69 16.54
CA GLN A 92 -17.32 7.59 15.40
C GLN A 92 -18.72 8.06 15.00
N ARG A 93 -18.82 9.27 14.43
CA ARG A 93 -20.05 9.81 13.85
C ARG A 93 -20.52 8.92 12.70
N ARG A 94 -21.82 8.62 12.66
CA ARG A 94 -22.39 7.71 11.66
C ARG A 94 -22.19 8.19 10.23
N TYR A 95 -22.47 9.45 9.94
CA TYR A 95 -22.32 9.99 8.57
C TYR A 95 -20.86 9.96 8.11
N PHE A 96 -19.93 10.25 9.00
CA PHE A 96 -18.49 10.13 8.74
C PHE A 96 -18.11 8.68 8.43
N TYR A 97 -18.57 7.73 9.26
CA TYR A 97 -18.30 6.30 9.07
C TYR A 97 -18.89 5.77 7.75
N TYR A 98 -20.12 6.18 7.39
CA TYR A 98 -20.76 5.72 6.15
C TYR A 98 -20.03 6.18 4.88
N LEU A 99 -19.45 7.38 4.90
CA LEU A 99 -18.72 7.88 3.74
C LEU A 99 -17.26 7.41 3.70
N SER A 100 -16.59 7.29 4.86
CA SER A 100 -15.15 6.98 4.93
C SER A 100 -14.82 5.52 5.23
N GLY A 101 -15.73 4.79 5.88
CA GLY A 101 -15.44 3.47 6.47
C GLY A 101 -14.43 3.52 7.62
N CYS A 102 -14.04 4.70 8.08
CA CYS A 102 -13.00 4.85 9.09
C CYS A 102 -13.59 4.85 10.51
N VAL A 103 -13.08 3.96 11.35
CA VAL A 103 -13.44 3.86 12.78
C VAL A 103 -12.42 4.53 13.69
N ALA A 104 -11.32 5.08 13.16
CA ALA A 104 -10.23 5.60 13.97
C ALA A 104 -10.50 7.06 14.43
N PRO A 105 -10.20 7.40 15.70
CA PRO A 105 -10.42 8.74 16.25
C PRO A 105 -9.52 9.83 15.66
N LYS A 106 -8.40 9.46 15.02
CA LYS A 106 -7.44 10.40 14.41
C LYS A 106 -7.88 10.93 13.05
N SER A 107 -9.05 10.50 12.57
CA SER A 107 -9.60 10.95 11.31
C SER A 107 -10.43 12.22 11.57
N LEU A 108 -9.76 13.38 11.49
CA LEU A 108 -10.36 14.67 11.83
C LEU A 108 -11.33 15.16 10.74
N THR A 109 -11.08 14.78 9.49
CA THR A 109 -11.82 15.24 8.32
C THR A 109 -11.92 14.15 7.28
N ALA A 110 -13.11 13.91 6.74
CA ALA A 110 -13.28 13.16 5.51
C ALA A 110 -13.65 14.15 4.41
N SER A 111 -12.76 14.26 3.43
CA SER A 111 -12.93 15.07 2.23
C SER A 111 -13.18 14.13 1.07
N PHE A 112 -14.39 14.20 0.50
CA PHE A 112 -14.73 13.48 -0.72
C PHE A 112 -14.87 14.48 -1.85
N MET A 113 -14.10 14.25 -2.89
CA MET A 113 -14.23 14.95 -4.16
C MET A 113 -15.24 14.15 -4.99
N CYS A 114 -16.35 14.80 -5.33
CA CYS A 114 -17.31 14.31 -6.33
C CYS A 114 -16.72 14.42 -7.74
#